data_AF-A0A9J7BMM0-F1
#
_entry.id   AF-A0A9J7BMM0-F1
#
_cell.length_a   1.000
_cell.length_b   1.000
_cell.length_c   1.000
_cell.angle_alpha   90.00
_cell.angle_beta   90.00
_cell.angle_gamma   90.00
#
_symmetry.space_group_name_H-M   'P 1'
#
loop_
_entity.id
_entity.type
_entity.pdbx_description
1 polymer ?
#
loop_
_entity_poly.entity_id
_entity_poly.type
_entity_poly.pdbx_seq_one_letter_code
_entity_poly.pdbx_strand_id
1 'polypeptide(L)'
;MKPVLVLAMIGGAFVIQWSAASASGQASVSASSVRTESTASRLTDIPPMPKGKSTVMGGSIRDVDQVRDRFVLNVYGEKPMRILYDERTQVFRDGKKIALHDLGPTAHASVQTTLDGASIFAVTVHILSEQPSGDYQGRVKSFNPETGELTLTSAASREPFRIQVTNQTSFKREGQSAFSSQQSSANDLMPGSLVSVTFGSNNKGKGTAQEVSVLAAPGATFIFSGALSALDVASGSLTLVDAKSNRSYQIFFDPTHQSATNLRPGQHVRVSADYDGKRYVATEISVQ
;
A
#
# COMPACT_ATOMS: atom_id res chain seq x y z
N MET A 1 38.89 -28.40 5.19
CA MET A 1 37.96 -29.17 6.04
C MET A 1 36.55 -28.90 5.55
N LYS A 2 35.87 -29.93 5.03
CA LYS A 2 34.45 -29.92 4.64
C LYS A 2 33.62 -30.43 5.84
N PRO A 3 32.30 -30.18 5.84
CA PRO A 3 31.45 -31.29 5.45
C PRO A 3 30.36 -30.93 4.45
N VAL A 4 29.97 -31.98 3.71
CA VAL A 4 28.82 -32.10 2.82
C VAL A 4 27.68 -32.72 3.63
N LEU A 5 26.42 -32.35 3.37
CA LEU A 5 25.28 -33.19 3.72
C LEU A 5 24.25 -33.22 2.59
N VAL A 6 23.93 -34.44 2.18
CA VAL A 6 22.92 -34.89 1.21
C VAL A 6 22.07 -35.94 1.95
N LEU A 7 20.74 -35.95 1.78
CA LEU A 7 19.78 -37.09 1.85
C LEU A 7 18.34 -36.53 2.02
N ALA A 8 17.22 -37.13 1.60
CA ALA A 8 16.87 -38.32 0.80
C ALA A 8 15.38 -38.21 0.42
N MET A 9 14.97 -38.83 -0.69
CA MET A 9 13.57 -39.18 -1.00
C MET A 9 13.19 -40.54 -0.38
N ILE A 10 11.95 -40.68 0.10
CA ILE A 10 11.15 -41.93 0.25
C ILE A 10 9.67 -41.47 0.14
N GLY A 11 8.73 -41.99 -0.66
CA GLY A 11 8.53 -43.32 -1.23
C GLY A 11 7.31 -43.98 -0.55
N GLY A 12 6.16 -44.11 -1.23
CA GLY A 12 4.99 -44.78 -0.66
C GLY A 12 3.78 -44.84 -1.59
N ALA A 13 3.72 -45.88 -2.42
CA ALA A 13 2.56 -46.28 -3.21
C ALA A 13 1.71 -47.30 -2.44
N PHE A 14 0.38 -47.28 -2.63
CA PHE A 14 -0.46 -48.47 -2.42
C PHE A 14 -1.45 -48.61 -3.59
N VAL A 15 -1.42 -49.81 -4.17
CA VAL A 15 -2.30 -50.35 -5.21
C VAL A 15 -3.29 -51.30 -4.54
N ILE A 16 -4.42 -51.57 -5.22
CA ILE A 16 -5.28 -52.79 -5.31
C ILE A 16 -6.72 -52.30 -5.45
N GLN A 17 -7.40 -52.26 -6.61
CA GLN A 17 -7.78 -53.30 -7.59
C GLN A 17 -8.78 -54.34 -7.06
N TRP A 18 -10.08 -54.26 -7.43
CA TRP A 18 -10.69 -55.16 -8.42
C TRP A 18 -12.16 -54.84 -8.77
N SER A 19 -12.47 -55.22 -10.01
CA SER A 19 -13.70 -55.13 -10.82
C SER A 19 -14.73 -56.21 -10.41
N ALA A 20 -15.96 -56.38 -10.93
CA ALA A 20 -16.78 -55.85 -12.01
C ALA A 20 -18.24 -56.35 -11.82
N ALA A 21 -19.18 -55.83 -12.63
CA ALA A 21 -20.39 -56.50 -13.15
C ALA A 21 -21.54 -56.80 -12.15
N SER A 22 -22.85 -56.80 -12.47
CA SER A 22 -23.63 -56.52 -13.68
C SER A 22 -25.11 -56.34 -13.26
N ALA A 23 -25.91 -55.91 -14.23
CA ALA A 23 -27.28 -55.42 -14.17
C ALA A 23 -28.41 -56.39 -13.75
N SER A 24 -29.57 -55.74 -13.52
CA SER A 24 -30.97 -56.12 -13.86
C SER A 24 -31.84 -56.86 -12.84
N GLY A 25 -33.08 -56.35 -12.67
CA GLY A 25 -34.26 -57.21 -12.42
C GLY A 25 -35.19 -56.87 -11.25
N GLN A 26 -36.26 -56.11 -11.55
CA GLN A 26 -37.66 -56.47 -11.28
C GLN A 26 -38.31 -56.34 -9.87
N ALA A 27 -39.10 -55.27 -9.74
CA ALA A 27 -40.52 -55.17 -9.34
C ALA A 27 -41.10 -55.88 -8.07
N SER A 28 -41.77 -55.02 -7.26
CA SER A 28 -42.98 -55.22 -6.41
C SER A 28 -42.87 -56.22 -5.25
N VAL A 29 -43.31 -55.94 -4.00
CA VAL A 29 -44.69 -55.62 -3.58
C VAL A 29 -44.74 -54.94 -2.19
N SER A 30 -45.70 -54.00 -2.05
CA SER A 30 -46.57 -53.70 -0.89
C SER A 30 -46.03 -53.52 0.54
N ALA A 31 -46.23 -52.33 1.11
CA ALA A 31 -47.02 -52.12 2.34
C ALA A 31 -47.28 -50.62 2.61
N SER A 32 -48.48 -50.35 3.10
CA SER A 32 -49.13 -49.05 3.23
C SER A 32 -48.59 -48.13 4.33
N SER A 33 -48.68 -46.83 4.04
CA SER A 33 -49.08 -45.72 4.92
C SER A 33 -48.54 -45.71 6.36
N VAL A 34 -47.55 -44.84 6.60
CA VAL A 34 -47.59 -43.94 7.76
C VAL A 34 -47.24 -42.53 7.27
N ARG A 35 -48.22 -41.64 7.43
CA ARG A 35 -48.09 -40.19 7.37
C ARG A 35 -46.91 -39.79 8.28
N THR A 36 -45.75 -39.57 7.69
CA THR A 36 -44.66 -38.92 8.41
C THR A 36 -44.74 -37.47 7.99
N GLU A 37 -45.36 -36.66 8.85
CA GLU A 37 -45.09 -35.23 8.92
C GLU A 37 -43.61 -35.06 9.30
N SER A 38 -42.70 -35.33 8.35
CA SER A 38 -41.31 -34.98 8.52
C SER A 38 -41.18 -33.51 8.17
N THR A 39 -41.26 -32.67 9.19
CA THR A 39 -40.32 -31.56 9.42
C THR A 39 -39.63 -31.00 8.17
N ALA A 40 -40.40 -30.56 7.17
CA ALA A 40 -39.96 -29.58 6.19
C ALA A 40 -40.14 -28.20 6.85
N SER A 41 -39.48 -28.03 7.99
CA SER A 41 -39.48 -26.77 8.72
C SER A 41 -38.61 -25.80 7.93
N ARG A 42 -39.27 -24.96 7.14
CA ARG A 42 -38.79 -23.67 6.61
C ARG A 42 -37.34 -23.66 6.14
N LEU A 43 -37.11 -24.16 4.92
CA LEU A 43 -36.12 -23.50 4.07
C LEU A 43 -36.71 -22.12 3.75
N THR A 44 -36.24 -21.08 4.42
CA THR A 44 -36.51 -19.70 4.04
C THR A 44 -36.07 -19.58 2.59
N ASP A 45 -37.03 -19.39 1.67
CA ASP A 45 -36.74 -19.28 0.24
C ASP A 45 -36.07 -17.93 0.01
N ILE A 46 -34.74 -17.91 0.06
CA ILE A 46 -33.94 -16.69 -0.11
C ILE A 46 -34.16 -16.23 -1.56
N PRO A 47 -34.60 -14.97 -1.80
CA PRO A 47 -34.84 -14.49 -3.16
C PRO A 47 -33.58 -14.63 -4.04
N PRO A 48 -33.69 -14.86 -5.36
CA PRO A 48 -32.51 -14.91 -6.23
C PRO A 48 -31.81 -13.54 -6.29
N MET A 49 -30.47 -13.52 -6.38
CA MET A 49 -29.68 -12.27 -6.44
C MET A 49 -30.25 -11.29 -7.48
N PRO A 50 -30.43 -10.00 -7.17
CA PRO A 50 -30.98 -9.04 -8.12
C PRO A 50 -30.09 -8.92 -9.36
N LYS A 51 -30.70 -8.96 -10.53
CA LYS A 51 -30.01 -8.89 -11.82
C LYS A 51 -29.88 -7.43 -12.24
N GLY A 52 -28.72 -7.03 -12.79
CA GLY A 52 -28.56 -5.67 -13.28
C GLY A 52 -27.10 -5.25 -13.41
N LYS A 53 -26.90 -3.98 -13.78
CA LYS A 53 -25.58 -3.36 -13.73
C LYS A 53 -25.17 -3.17 -12.28
N SER A 54 -23.91 -3.47 -12.00
CA SER A 54 -23.34 -3.25 -10.68
C SER A 54 -22.51 -1.98 -10.64
N THR A 55 -22.51 -1.31 -9.49
CA THR A 55 -21.71 -0.11 -9.23
C THR A 55 -20.95 -0.31 -7.94
N VAL A 56 -19.68 0.09 -7.91
CA VAL A 56 -18.85 0.03 -6.71
C VAL A 56 -18.78 1.42 -6.09
N MET A 57 -19.08 1.50 -4.80
CA MET A 57 -19.11 2.77 -4.06
C MET A 57 -18.22 2.67 -2.82
N GLY A 58 -17.32 3.64 -2.67
CA GLY A 58 -16.45 3.76 -1.51
C GLY A 58 -17.06 4.68 -0.45
N GLY A 59 -16.88 4.33 0.82
CA GLY A 59 -17.37 5.16 1.92
C GLY A 59 -17.12 4.56 3.30
N SER A 60 -17.85 5.08 4.29
CA SER A 60 -17.94 4.51 5.63
C SER A 60 -19.32 3.89 5.86
N ILE A 61 -19.37 2.69 6.44
CA ILE A 61 -20.62 2.05 6.83
C ILE A 61 -20.98 2.53 8.23
N ARG A 62 -22.18 3.08 8.37
CA ARG A 62 -22.80 3.51 9.62
C ARG A 62 -24.12 2.76 9.83
N ASP A 63 -24.57 2.70 11.09
CA ASP A 63 -25.91 2.24 11.48
C ASP A 63 -26.33 0.91 10.81
N VAL A 64 -25.62 -0.18 11.13
CA VAL A 64 -25.97 -1.53 10.68
C VAL A 64 -27.17 -2.05 11.48
N ASP A 65 -28.30 -2.24 10.82
CA ASP A 65 -29.55 -2.74 11.39
C ASP A 65 -29.74 -4.19 10.92
N GLN A 66 -29.27 -5.14 11.74
CA GLN A 66 -29.33 -6.58 11.47
C GLN A 66 -30.75 -7.14 11.50
N VAL A 67 -31.71 -6.42 12.07
CA VAL A 67 -33.13 -6.86 12.10
C VAL A 67 -33.83 -6.48 10.81
N ARG A 68 -33.44 -5.36 10.20
CA ARG A 68 -34.01 -4.86 8.95
C ARG A 68 -33.09 -5.04 7.74
N ASP A 69 -32.03 -5.83 7.89
CA ASP A 69 -31.17 -6.24 6.79
C ASP A 69 -30.68 -5.05 5.94
N ARG A 70 -30.23 -4.00 6.65
CA ARG A 70 -29.83 -2.74 6.03
C ARG A 70 -28.73 -2.01 6.79
N PHE A 71 -27.94 -1.24 6.07
CA PHE A 71 -26.99 -0.29 6.65
C PHE A 71 -27.02 1.05 5.91
N VAL A 72 -26.37 2.07 6.48
CA VAL A 72 -26.18 3.37 5.85
C VAL A 72 -24.74 3.51 5.38
N LEU A 73 -24.51 3.72 4.09
CA LEU A 73 -23.19 4.03 3.54
C LEU A 73 -23.06 5.55 3.39
N ASN A 74 -22.12 6.16 4.09
CA ASN A 74 -21.67 7.52 3.81
C ASN A 74 -20.69 7.47 2.65
N VAL A 75 -21.19 7.67 1.43
CA VAL A 75 -20.39 7.64 0.21
C VAL A 75 -19.46 8.86 0.16
N TYR A 76 -18.21 8.66 -0.24
CA TYR A 76 -17.27 9.78 -0.37
C TYR A 76 -17.73 10.77 -1.44
N GLY A 77 -17.86 12.05 -1.06
CA GLY A 77 -18.27 13.13 -1.95
C GLY A 77 -19.77 13.20 -2.25
N GLU A 78 -20.57 12.28 -1.70
CA GLU A 78 -21.99 12.13 -2.00
C GLU A 78 -22.84 12.06 -0.71
N LYS A 79 -24.16 12.07 -0.85
CA LYS A 79 -25.07 11.95 0.30
C LYS A 79 -25.09 10.52 0.86
N PRO A 80 -25.34 10.34 2.18
CA PRO A 80 -25.53 9.02 2.76
C PRO A 80 -26.66 8.26 2.08
N MET A 81 -26.46 6.96 1.85
CA MET A 81 -27.43 6.09 1.20
C MET A 81 -27.74 4.87 2.06
N ARG A 82 -29.01 4.44 2.03
CA ARG A 82 -29.44 3.21 2.71
C ARG A 82 -29.32 2.05 1.73
N ILE A 83 -28.67 0.97 2.16
CA ILE A 83 -28.38 -0.20 1.35
C ILE A 83 -28.90 -1.44 2.06
N LEU A 84 -29.64 -2.27 1.33
CA LEU A 84 -30.12 -3.57 1.79
C LEU A 84 -29.01 -4.63 1.64
N TYR A 85 -28.99 -5.61 2.53
CA TYR A 85 -28.08 -6.75 2.47
C TYR A 85 -28.77 -7.98 3.04
N ASP A 86 -28.37 -9.19 2.64
CA ASP A 86 -28.87 -10.42 3.27
C ASP A 86 -27.83 -11.54 3.12
N GLU A 87 -28.23 -12.79 3.38
CA GLU A 87 -27.36 -13.98 3.30
C GLU A 87 -26.64 -14.16 1.95
N ARG A 88 -27.10 -13.50 0.89
CA ARG A 88 -26.46 -13.49 -0.43
C ARG A 88 -25.28 -12.53 -0.51
N THR A 89 -25.26 -11.51 0.35
CA THR A 89 -24.20 -10.51 0.42
C THR A 89 -22.91 -11.15 0.92
N GLN A 90 -21.83 -11.01 0.16
CA GLN A 90 -20.51 -11.48 0.58
C GLN A 90 -19.75 -10.39 1.30
N VAL A 91 -19.25 -10.66 2.51
CA VAL A 91 -18.48 -9.70 3.30
C VAL A 91 -17.04 -10.17 3.45
N PHE A 92 -16.11 -9.28 3.13
CA PHE A 92 -14.67 -9.49 3.25
C PHE A 92 -14.08 -8.41 4.15
N ARG A 93 -13.20 -8.79 5.07
CA ARG A 93 -12.37 -7.87 5.86
C ARG A 93 -10.91 -8.17 5.55
N ASP A 94 -10.19 -7.18 5.04
CA ASP A 94 -8.78 -7.29 4.64
C ASP A 94 -8.53 -8.48 3.68
N GLY A 95 -9.47 -8.68 2.74
CA GLY A 95 -9.44 -9.76 1.76
C GLY A 95 -9.91 -11.13 2.27
N LYS A 96 -10.11 -11.30 3.58
CA LYS A 96 -10.64 -12.54 4.16
C LYS A 96 -12.16 -12.51 4.28
N LYS A 97 -12.86 -13.55 3.82
CA LYS A 97 -14.31 -13.66 3.99
C LYS A 97 -14.67 -13.77 5.49
N ILE A 98 -15.64 -12.98 5.94
CA ILE A 98 -16.19 -13.01 7.30
C ILE A 98 -17.69 -13.37 7.26
N ALA A 99 -18.27 -13.70 8.41
CA ALA A 99 -19.69 -13.97 8.49
C ALA A 99 -20.51 -12.67 8.36
N LEU A 100 -21.71 -12.76 7.81
CA LEU A 100 -22.55 -11.57 7.59
C LEU A 100 -22.91 -10.84 8.89
N HIS A 101 -23.11 -11.59 9.98
CA HIS A 101 -23.41 -11.01 11.31
C HIS A 101 -22.21 -10.27 11.93
N ASP A 102 -20.99 -10.46 11.40
CA ASP A 102 -19.79 -9.71 11.81
C ASP A 102 -19.67 -8.37 11.05
N LEU A 103 -20.61 -8.07 10.15
CA LEU A 103 -20.73 -6.76 9.53
C LEU A 103 -21.19 -5.76 10.60
N GLY A 104 -20.32 -4.79 10.87
CA GLY A 104 -20.59 -3.69 11.78
C GLY A 104 -20.19 -2.35 11.16
N PRO A 105 -20.38 -1.24 11.89
CA PRO A 105 -19.89 0.06 11.48
C PRO A 105 -18.39 0.01 11.16
N THR A 106 -18.00 0.59 10.03
CA THR A 106 -16.59 0.65 9.61
C THR A 106 -16.29 1.97 8.90
N ALA A 107 -15.07 2.47 9.11
CA ALA A 107 -14.59 3.69 8.49
C ALA A 107 -14.32 3.54 6.99
N HIS A 108 -13.96 2.34 6.54
CA HIS A 108 -13.50 2.10 5.17
C HIS A 108 -14.15 0.86 4.59
N ALA A 109 -15.09 1.09 3.67
CA ALA A 109 -15.73 0.05 2.91
C ALA A 109 -15.81 0.40 1.43
N SER A 110 -15.64 -0.62 0.58
CA SER A 110 -16.03 -0.60 -0.82
C SER A 110 -17.21 -1.55 -0.97
N VAL A 111 -18.36 -1.01 -1.35
CA VAL A 111 -19.60 -1.76 -1.48
C VAL A 111 -19.93 -1.86 -2.96
N GLN A 112 -19.90 -3.08 -3.48
CA GLN A 112 -20.46 -3.41 -4.77
C GLN A 112 -21.98 -3.55 -4.61
N THR A 113 -22.75 -2.73 -5.32
CA THR A 113 -24.20 -2.74 -5.26
C THR A 113 -24.84 -3.05 -6.60
N THR A 114 -26.10 -3.46 -6.55
CA THR A 114 -27.03 -3.58 -7.68
C THR A 114 -28.39 -2.99 -7.27
N LEU A 115 -29.29 -2.77 -8.23
CA LEU A 115 -30.67 -2.37 -7.92
C LEU A 115 -31.55 -3.60 -7.67
N ASP A 116 -32.36 -3.52 -6.63
CA ASP A 116 -33.46 -4.44 -6.33
C ASP A 116 -34.77 -3.64 -6.34
N GLY A 117 -35.44 -3.63 -7.49
CA GLY A 117 -36.54 -2.70 -7.77
C GLY A 117 -36.08 -1.24 -7.66
N ALA A 118 -36.63 -0.51 -6.70
CA ALA A 118 -36.25 0.89 -6.40
C ALA A 118 -35.19 1.00 -5.27
N SER A 119 -34.79 -0.12 -4.67
CA SER A 119 -33.85 -0.15 -3.55
C SER A 119 -32.44 -0.53 -4.02
N ILE A 120 -31.44 -0.12 -3.25
CA ILE A 120 -30.04 -0.50 -3.50
C ILE A 120 -29.72 -1.73 -2.66
N PHE A 121 -29.15 -2.76 -3.29
CA PHE A 121 -28.78 -4.02 -2.66
C PHE A 121 -27.26 -4.25 -2.73
N ALA A 122 -26.64 -4.67 -1.62
CA ALA A 122 -25.21 -4.99 -1.54
C ALA A 122 -24.91 -6.41 -2.03
N VAL A 123 -24.12 -6.52 -3.10
CA VAL A 123 -23.63 -7.82 -3.61
C VAL A 123 -22.39 -8.24 -2.83
N THR A 124 -21.43 -7.34 -2.71
CA THR A 124 -20.15 -7.59 -2.02
C THR A 124 -19.76 -6.38 -1.20
N VAL A 125 -19.30 -6.60 0.03
CA VAL A 125 -18.76 -5.57 0.93
C VAL A 125 -17.31 -5.92 1.23
N HIS A 126 -16.38 -5.07 0.82
CA HIS A 126 -14.98 -5.14 1.21
C HIS A 126 -14.70 -4.09 2.28
N ILE A 127 -14.24 -4.53 3.44
CA ILE A 127 -13.86 -3.70 4.59
C ILE A 127 -12.33 -3.67 4.68
N LEU A 128 -11.78 -2.47 4.87
CA LEU A 128 -10.39 -2.29 5.26
C LEU A 128 -10.35 -1.91 6.74
N SER A 129 -9.65 -2.71 7.55
CA SER A 129 -9.51 -2.45 8.99
C SER A 129 -8.59 -1.27 9.27
N GLU A 130 -7.65 -1.02 8.36
CA GLU A 130 -6.69 0.08 8.44
C GLU A 130 -6.94 1.12 7.35
N GLN A 131 -6.55 2.35 7.66
CA GLN A 131 -6.65 3.46 6.73
C GLN A 131 -5.65 3.25 5.59
N PRO A 132 -6.06 3.36 4.31
CA PRO A 132 -5.13 3.25 3.21
C PRO A 132 -4.01 4.28 3.39
N SER A 133 -2.78 3.78 3.50
CA SER A 133 -1.56 4.57 3.56
C SER A 133 -0.75 4.37 2.29
N GLY A 134 0.12 5.33 2.01
CA GLY A 134 1.07 5.24 0.91
C GLY A 134 2.32 6.03 1.24
N ASP A 135 3.39 5.68 0.54
CA ASP A 135 4.68 6.36 0.63
C ASP A 135 4.94 7.13 -0.66
N TYR A 136 5.46 8.34 -0.52
CA TYR A 136 5.86 9.19 -1.63
C TYR A 136 7.18 9.86 -1.33
N GLN A 137 8.19 9.59 -2.16
CA GLN A 137 9.46 10.31 -2.11
C GLN A 137 9.52 11.36 -3.22
N GLY A 138 9.88 12.57 -2.85
CA GLY A 138 9.95 13.68 -3.79
C GLY A 138 10.63 14.90 -3.21
N ARG A 139 10.68 15.95 -4.02
CA ARG A 139 11.21 17.26 -3.65
C ARG A 139 10.08 18.23 -3.38
N VAL A 140 10.25 19.06 -2.38
CA VAL A 140 9.30 20.12 -2.06
C VAL A 140 9.32 21.16 -3.16
N LYS A 141 8.18 21.40 -3.79
CA LYS A 141 7.97 22.52 -4.71
C LYS A 141 7.55 23.76 -3.93
N SER A 142 6.60 23.60 -3.02
CA SER A 142 6.08 24.67 -2.17
C SER A 142 5.38 24.10 -0.95
N PHE A 143 5.43 24.83 0.16
CA PHE A 143 4.68 24.55 1.38
C PHE A 143 4.04 25.85 1.86
N ASN A 144 2.73 25.82 2.11
CA ASN A 144 2.01 26.92 2.73
C ASN A 144 1.77 26.57 4.22
N PRO A 145 2.41 27.26 5.18
CA PRO A 145 2.25 26.96 6.60
C PRO A 145 0.88 27.37 7.16
N GLU A 146 0.19 28.33 6.54
CA GLU A 146 -1.15 28.77 6.98
C GLU A 146 -2.23 27.74 6.61
N THR A 147 -2.16 27.21 5.39
CA THR A 147 -3.11 26.20 4.92
C THR A 147 -2.66 24.78 5.18
N GLY A 148 -1.37 24.55 5.43
CA GLY A 148 -0.73 23.24 5.54
C GLY A 148 -0.60 22.48 4.21
N GLU A 149 -0.88 23.11 3.06
CA GLU A 149 -0.76 22.44 1.76
C GLU A 149 0.71 22.27 1.36
N LEU A 150 1.15 21.02 1.22
CA LEU A 150 2.46 20.63 0.73
C LEU A 150 2.36 20.11 -0.70
N THR A 151 3.13 20.71 -1.60
CA THR A 151 3.25 20.27 -2.99
C THR A 151 4.62 19.68 -3.25
N LEU A 152 4.65 18.43 -3.70
CA LEU A 152 5.85 17.67 -4.02
C LEU A 152 5.94 17.40 -5.52
N THR A 153 7.17 17.24 -6.03
CA THR A 153 7.46 16.71 -7.35
C THR A 153 8.44 15.54 -7.25
N SER A 154 8.38 14.60 -8.19
CA SER A 154 9.30 13.47 -8.24
C SER A 154 9.86 13.32 -9.65
N ALA A 155 11.03 12.69 -9.79
CA ALA A 155 11.58 12.38 -11.11
C ALA A 155 10.70 11.36 -11.86
N ALA A 156 9.98 10.51 -11.12
CA ALA A 156 9.13 9.45 -11.66
C ALA A 156 7.76 9.96 -12.17
N SER A 157 7.30 11.12 -11.72
CA SER A 157 6.00 11.68 -12.11
C SER A 157 6.11 13.15 -12.48
N ARG A 158 5.53 13.51 -13.63
CA ARG A 158 5.44 14.91 -14.08
C ARG A 158 4.35 15.69 -13.35
N GLU A 159 3.40 14.99 -12.73
CA GLU A 159 2.29 15.62 -12.01
C GLU A 159 2.69 15.93 -10.56
N PRO A 160 2.44 17.17 -10.08
CA PRO A 160 2.66 17.51 -8.69
C PRO A 160 1.76 16.69 -7.75
N PHE A 161 2.35 16.14 -6.70
CA PHE A 161 1.63 15.46 -5.64
C PHE A 161 1.30 16.45 -4.52
N ARG A 162 0.01 16.56 -4.16
CA ARG A 162 -0.46 17.51 -3.13
C ARG A 162 -1.03 16.75 -1.95
N ILE A 163 -0.59 17.15 -0.76
CA ILE A 163 -1.03 16.56 0.50
C ILE A 163 -1.18 17.62 1.58
N GLN A 164 -2.03 17.32 2.55
CA GLN A 164 -2.26 18.17 3.70
C GLN A 164 -1.31 17.80 4.84
N VAL A 165 -0.50 18.74 5.29
CA VAL A 165 0.24 18.66 6.56
C VAL A 165 -0.64 19.22 7.67
N THR A 166 -0.63 18.56 8.82
CA THR A 166 -1.48 18.92 9.98
C THR A 166 -0.66 18.92 11.26
N ASN A 167 -1.26 19.37 12.36
CA ASN A 167 -0.63 19.34 13.68
C ASN A 167 -0.38 17.90 14.21
N GLN A 168 -0.94 16.88 13.55
CA GLN A 168 -0.71 15.47 13.87
C GLN A 168 0.43 14.86 13.04
N THR A 169 0.95 15.58 12.04
CA THR A 169 2.04 15.10 11.20
C THR A 169 3.34 15.07 12.00
N SER A 170 4.00 13.91 12.08
CA SER A 170 5.33 13.80 12.65
C SER A 170 6.39 14.30 11.66
N PHE A 171 7.44 14.92 12.19
CA PHE A 171 8.60 15.35 11.41
C PHE A 171 9.84 14.62 11.90
N LYS A 172 10.69 14.23 10.96
CA LYS A 172 12.01 13.63 11.24
C LYS A 172 13.01 14.13 10.22
N ARG A 173 14.28 14.17 10.63
CA ARG A 173 15.41 14.26 9.70
C ARG A 173 16.09 12.91 9.66
N GLU A 174 16.30 12.39 8.47
CA GLU A 174 16.96 11.10 8.24
C GLU A 174 18.23 11.28 7.42
N GLY A 175 19.16 10.34 7.58
CA GLY A 175 20.46 10.38 6.94
C GLY A 175 21.60 10.42 7.95
N GLN A 176 22.63 11.20 7.66
CA GLN A 176 23.85 11.23 8.45
C GLN A 176 23.64 11.91 9.81
N SER A 177 24.34 11.42 10.84
CA SER A 177 24.12 11.82 12.25
C SER A 177 24.17 13.34 12.48
N ALA A 178 25.04 14.07 11.77
CA ALA A 178 25.10 15.52 11.88
C ALA A 178 23.81 16.22 11.41
N PHE A 179 23.16 15.68 10.37
CA PHE A 179 21.90 16.20 9.84
C PHE A 179 20.68 15.71 10.63
N SER A 180 20.66 14.42 10.99
CA SER A 180 19.53 13.80 11.70
C SER A 180 19.43 14.15 13.19
N SER A 181 20.51 14.65 13.81
CA SER A 181 20.50 15.15 15.18
C SER A 181 19.91 16.56 15.33
N GLN A 182 19.70 17.28 14.22
CA GLN A 182 19.09 18.60 14.25
C GLN A 182 17.58 18.49 14.49
N GLN A 183 17.01 19.50 15.18
CA GLN A 183 15.56 19.55 15.41
C GLN A 183 14.82 19.54 14.07
N SER A 184 13.92 18.58 13.90
CA SER A 184 13.06 18.48 12.73
C SER A 184 11.76 19.24 12.93
N SER A 185 11.30 19.94 11.89
CA SER A 185 10.04 20.67 11.93
C SER A 185 9.51 20.98 10.53
N ALA A 186 8.30 21.53 10.44
CA ALA A 186 7.72 22.00 9.19
C ALA A 186 8.57 23.08 8.48
N ASN A 187 9.46 23.78 9.20
CA ASN A 187 10.39 24.74 8.60
C ASN A 187 11.39 24.09 7.63
N ASP A 188 11.58 22.77 7.75
CA ASP A 188 12.44 22.00 6.84
C ASP A 188 11.76 21.75 5.49
N LEU A 189 10.45 22.04 5.35
CA LEU A 189 9.70 21.92 4.10
C LEU A 189 9.91 23.14 3.19
N MET A 190 11.16 23.56 3.03
CA MET A 190 11.53 24.64 2.11
C MET A 190 11.64 24.12 0.67
N PRO A 191 11.42 24.97 -0.36
CA PRO A 191 11.56 24.58 -1.75
C PRO A 191 12.91 23.91 -2.04
N GLY A 192 12.87 22.78 -2.75
CA GLY A 192 14.04 21.97 -3.08
C GLY A 192 14.36 20.87 -2.08
N SER A 193 13.82 20.91 -0.85
CA SER A 193 14.07 19.86 0.15
C SER A 193 13.65 18.49 -0.35
N LEU A 194 14.52 17.49 -0.17
CA LEU A 194 14.22 16.11 -0.49
C LEU A 194 13.53 15.47 0.72
N VAL A 195 12.34 14.94 0.50
CA VAL A 195 11.51 14.36 1.55
C VAL A 195 10.97 13.00 1.15
N SER A 196 10.76 12.15 2.15
CA SER A 196 9.89 10.99 2.08
C SER A 196 8.66 11.27 2.93
N VAL A 197 7.47 11.00 2.39
CA VAL A 197 6.21 11.24 3.08
C VAL A 197 5.39 9.97 3.11
N THR A 198 5.02 9.56 4.31
CA THR A 198 3.94 8.58 4.51
C THR A 198 2.65 9.35 4.70
N PHE A 199 1.64 9.06 3.88
CA PHE A 199 0.36 9.75 3.88
C PHE A 199 -0.78 8.75 3.99
N GLY A 200 -1.92 9.19 4.53
CA GLY A 200 -3.18 8.45 4.49
C GLY A 200 -4.30 9.27 3.89
N SER A 201 -5.39 8.63 3.49
CA SER A 201 -6.59 9.36 3.07
C SER A 201 -7.31 9.92 4.29
N ASN A 202 -7.58 11.23 4.37
CA ASN A 202 -8.61 11.67 5.31
C ASN A 202 -9.97 11.17 4.80
N ASN A 203 -10.93 10.89 5.68
CA ASN A 203 -12.26 10.34 5.33
C ASN A 203 -13.11 11.25 4.41
N LYS A 204 -12.50 12.29 3.83
CA LYS A 204 -13.05 13.22 2.83
C LYS A 204 -12.35 13.09 1.47
N GLY A 205 -11.53 12.04 1.27
CA GLY A 205 -10.88 11.74 0.00
C GLY A 205 -9.64 12.59 -0.32
N LYS A 206 -9.08 13.31 0.65
CA LYS A 206 -7.83 14.07 0.48
C LYS A 206 -6.67 13.41 1.24
N GLY A 207 -5.50 13.32 0.61
CA GLY A 207 -4.28 12.83 1.27
C GLY A 207 -3.84 13.75 2.41
N THR A 208 -3.54 13.17 3.56
CA THR A 208 -3.01 13.84 4.76
C THR A 208 -1.69 13.17 5.16
N ALA A 209 -0.65 13.98 5.35
CA ALA A 209 0.66 13.50 5.78
C ALA A 209 0.60 12.98 7.21
N GLN A 210 1.04 11.74 7.42
CA GLN A 210 1.20 11.14 8.74
C GLN A 210 2.60 11.39 9.27
N GLU A 211 3.61 11.18 8.42
CA GLU A 211 5.03 11.41 8.72
C GLU A 211 5.74 12.05 7.54
N VAL A 212 6.57 13.05 7.82
CA VAL A 212 7.47 13.65 6.84
C VAL A 212 8.92 13.49 7.31
N SER A 213 9.66 12.63 6.61
CA SER A 213 11.10 12.45 6.80
C SER A 213 11.85 13.31 5.79
N VAL A 214 12.57 14.31 6.29
CA VAL A 214 13.45 15.15 5.49
C VAL A 214 14.76 14.41 5.30
N LEU A 215 15.10 14.13 4.05
CA LEU A 215 16.29 13.37 3.67
C LEU A 215 17.46 14.29 3.36
N ALA A 216 17.17 15.48 2.82
CA ALA A 216 18.14 16.54 2.61
C ALA A 216 17.44 17.90 2.53
N ALA A 217 18.01 18.90 3.21
CA ALA A 217 17.61 20.30 3.08
C ALA A 217 18.63 21.05 2.20
N PRO A 218 18.21 22.02 1.37
CA PRO A 218 19.13 22.86 0.61
C PRO A 218 20.19 23.49 1.52
N GLY A 219 21.46 23.41 1.12
CA GLY A 219 22.62 23.88 1.88
C GLY A 219 23.15 22.89 2.93
N ALA A 220 22.51 21.73 3.12
CA ALA A 220 23.04 20.71 4.03
C ALA A 220 24.22 19.96 3.40
N THR A 221 25.26 19.72 4.20
CA THR A 221 26.46 18.96 3.79
C THR A 221 26.39 17.51 4.26
N PHE A 222 26.82 16.61 3.38
CA PHE A 222 26.85 15.17 3.60
C PHE A 222 28.22 14.59 3.18
N ILE A 223 28.68 13.58 3.93
CA ILE A 223 29.93 12.87 3.65
C ILE A 223 29.61 11.46 3.16
N PHE A 224 29.86 11.18 1.89
CA PHE A 224 29.66 9.87 1.30
C PHE A 224 30.98 9.11 1.28
N SER A 225 30.94 7.81 1.54
CA SER A 225 32.12 6.94 1.47
C SER A 225 31.74 5.59 0.87
N GLY A 226 32.46 5.17 -0.16
CA GLY A 226 32.09 3.96 -0.87
C GLY A 226 32.95 3.67 -2.08
N ALA A 227 32.65 2.55 -2.73
CA ALA A 227 33.28 2.19 -3.99
C ALA A 227 32.62 2.96 -5.14
N LEU A 228 33.43 3.53 -6.02
CA LEU A 228 32.96 4.22 -7.21
C LEU A 228 32.44 3.22 -8.23
N SER A 229 31.13 3.23 -8.52
CA SER A 229 30.52 2.29 -9.48
C SER A 229 30.39 2.84 -10.89
N ALA A 230 30.25 4.17 -11.02
CA ALA A 230 30.19 4.85 -12.30
C ALA A 230 30.85 6.23 -12.20
N LEU A 231 31.48 6.66 -13.30
CA LEU A 231 32.09 7.98 -13.43
C LEU A 231 31.84 8.52 -14.82
N ASP A 232 31.26 9.70 -14.90
CA ASP A 232 31.13 10.49 -16.12
C ASP A 232 31.79 11.85 -15.89
N VAL A 233 33.01 11.96 -16.41
CA VAL A 233 33.82 13.18 -16.31
C VAL A 233 33.26 14.28 -17.21
N ALA A 234 32.60 13.95 -18.32
CA ALA A 234 32.09 14.94 -19.26
C ALA A 234 30.86 15.66 -18.69
N SER A 235 29.95 14.93 -18.05
CA SER A 235 28.77 15.51 -17.38
C SER A 235 29.02 15.94 -15.93
N GLY A 236 30.21 15.66 -15.38
CA GLY A 236 30.58 15.99 -14.00
C GLY A 236 29.73 15.21 -12.99
N SER A 237 29.59 13.90 -13.19
CA SER A 237 28.77 13.03 -12.33
C SER A 237 29.53 11.77 -11.94
N LEU A 238 29.34 11.33 -10.71
CA LEU A 238 29.88 10.09 -10.19
C LEU A 238 28.80 9.35 -9.38
N THR A 239 28.88 8.02 -9.35
CA THR A 239 27.99 7.18 -8.54
C THR A 239 28.83 6.37 -7.56
N LEU A 240 28.52 6.48 -6.27
CA LEU A 240 29.13 5.65 -5.23
C LEU A 240 28.14 4.63 -4.70
N VAL A 241 28.65 3.46 -4.30
CA VAL A 241 27.92 2.50 -3.49
C VAL A 241 28.49 2.53 -2.07
N ASP A 242 27.66 2.95 -1.11
CA ASP A 242 28.01 2.93 0.30
C ASP A 242 28.11 1.48 0.80
N ALA A 243 29.25 1.10 1.35
CA ALA A 243 29.52 -0.28 1.76
C ALA A 243 28.69 -0.75 2.99
N LYS A 244 28.19 0.18 3.81
CA LYS A 244 27.38 -0.13 4.99
C LYS A 244 25.91 -0.27 4.64
N SER A 245 25.37 0.62 3.80
CA SER A 245 23.95 0.62 3.44
C SER A 245 23.63 -0.04 2.10
N ASN A 246 24.64 -0.41 1.31
CA ASN A 246 24.52 -0.87 -0.07
C ASN A 246 23.63 0.04 -0.94
N ARG A 247 23.63 1.35 -0.64
CA ARG A 247 22.85 2.35 -1.35
C ARG A 247 23.74 3.07 -2.36
N SER A 248 23.19 3.31 -3.54
CA SER A 248 23.85 4.05 -4.60
C SER A 248 23.52 5.54 -4.50
N TYR A 249 24.53 6.39 -4.52
CA TYR A 249 24.38 7.85 -4.49
C TYR A 249 25.00 8.45 -5.74
N GLN A 250 24.22 9.21 -6.49
CA GLN A 250 24.72 10.03 -7.59
C GLN A 250 25.10 11.41 -7.05
N ILE A 251 26.35 11.81 -7.28
CA ILE A 251 26.93 13.07 -6.84
C ILE A 251 27.51 13.78 -8.06
N PHE A 252 27.25 15.07 -8.16
CA PHE A 252 27.77 15.92 -9.23
C PHE A 252 29.01 16.66 -8.76
N PHE A 253 29.92 16.97 -9.66
CA PHE A 253 31.14 17.70 -9.36
C PHE A 253 31.49 18.62 -10.53
N ASP A 254 32.33 19.62 -10.29
CA ASP A 254 32.87 20.45 -11.36
C ASP A 254 33.94 19.66 -12.14
N PRO A 255 33.73 19.36 -13.44
CA PRO A 255 34.67 18.57 -14.23
C PRO A 255 36.01 19.27 -14.46
N THR A 256 36.12 20.57 -14.18
CA THR A 256 37.38 21.32 -14.26
C THR A 256 38.27 21.12 -13.02
N HIS A 257 37.74 20.52 -11.95
CA HIS A 257 38.50 20.28 -10.72
C HIS A 257 39.51 19.14 -10.89
N GLN A 258 40.78 19.37 -10.55
CA GLN A 258 41.86 18.38 -10.73
C GLN A 258 41.61 17.06 -9.97
N SER A 259 40.86 17.11 -8.87
CA SER A 259 40.49 15.93 -8.07
C SER A 259 39.70 14.89 -8.87
N ALA A 260 39.02 15.29 -9.95
CA ALA A 260 38.23 14.40 -10.79
C ALA A 260 39.05 13.63 -11.84
N THR A 261 40.24 14.14 -12.21
CA THR A 261 41.03 13.60 -13.32
C THR A 261 41.64 12.23 -13.01
N ASN A 262 41.80 11.90 -11.72
CA ASN A 262 42.44 10.66 -11.27
C ASN A 262 41.46 9.59 -10.77
N LEU A 263 40.16 9.87 -10.82
CA LEU A 263 39.13 8.95 -10.33
C LEU A 263 38.92 7.80 -11.33
N ARG A 264 38.78 6.57 -10.81
CA ARG A 264 38.49 5.37 -11.59
C ARG A 264 37.41 4.53 -10.92
N PRO A 265 36.49 3.94 -11.69
CA PRO A 265 35.56 2.96 -11.15
C PRO A 265 36.30 1.85 -10.39
N GLY A 266 35.72 1.40 -9.28
CA GLY A 266 36.30 0.44 -8.33
C GLY A 266 37.11 1.07 -7.20
N GLN A 267 37.54 2.33 -7.30
CA GLN A 267 38.25 2.99 -6.21
C GLN A 267 37.31 3.28 -5.04
N HIS A 268 37.84 3.12 -3.82
CA HIS A 268 37.19 3.65 -2.63
C HIS A 268 37.48 5.14 -2.50
N VAL A 269 36.44 5.92 -2.32
CA VAL A 269 36.54 7.37 -2.21
C VAL A 269 35.69 7.88 -1.05
N ARG A 270 36.08 9.04 -0.54
CA ARG A 270 35.31 9.84 0.40
C ARG A 270 35.00 11.19 -0.24
N VAL A 271 33.72 11.53 -0.27
CA VAL A 271 33.18 12.72 -0.93
C VAL A 271 32.42 13.56 0.08
N SER A 272 32.82 14.82 0.26
CA SER A 272 31.99 15.82 0.94
C SER A 272 31.15 16.52 -0.12
N ALA A 273 29.84 16.62 0.09
CA ALA A 273 28.93 17.22 -0.88
C ALA A 273 27.81 18.01 -0.20
N ASP A 274 27.47 19.15 -0.79
CA ASP A 274 26.34 19.98 -0.39
C ASP A 274 25.12 19.63 -1.23
N TYR A 275 23.94 19.64 -0.61
CA TYR A 275 22.69 19.49 -1.34
C TYR A 275 22.20 20.86 -1.84
N ASP A 276 22.13 21.07 -3.15
CA ASP A 276 21.76 22.38 -3.75
C ASP A 276 20.23 22.58 -3.89
N GLY A 277 19.42 21.66 -3.36
CA GLY A 277 17.95 21.64 -3.55
C GLY A 277 17.49 20.91 -4.82
N LYS A 278 18.41 20.37 -5.62
CA LYS A 278 18.16 19.51 -6.78
C LYS A 278 18.97 18.23 -6.72
N ARG A 279 20.24 18.32 -6.34
CA ARG A 279 21.25 17.25 -6.39
C ARG A 279 22.33 17.46 -5.32
N TYR A 280 23.10 16.41 -5.07
CA TYR A 280 24.31 16.51 -4.25
C TYR A 280 25.45 17.01 -5.14
N VAL A 281 26.17 18.04 -4.69
CA VAL A 281 27.29 18.66 -5.39
C VAL A 281 28.54 18.54 -4.52
N ALA A 282 29.54 17.83 -5.02
CA ALA A 282 30.79 17.60 -4.34
C ALA A 282 31.55 18.91 -4.11
N THR A 283 31.97 19.13 -2.87
CA THR A 283 32.88 20.19 -2.46
C THR A 283 34.30 19.67 -2.28
N GLU A 284 34.45 18.39 -1.93
CA GLU A 284 35.74 17.72 -1.79
C GLU A 284 35.63 16.25 -2.20
N ILE A 285 36.64 15.75 -2.93
CA ILE A 285 36.75 14.34 -3.31
C ILE A 285 38.15 13.85 -2.95
N SER A 286 38.24 12.76 -2.20
CA SER A 286 39.50 12.11 -1.80
C SER A 286 39.45 10.61 -2.06
N VAL A 287 40.55 10.04 -2.55
CA VAL A 287 40.72 8.59 -2.71
C VAL A 287 41.22 8.00 -1.39
N GLN A 288 40.69 6.85 -0.99
CA GLN A 288 41.07 6.11 0.22
C GLN A 288 41.92 4.89 -0.08
#